data_AF-A0A6V7EX73-F1
#
_entry.id   AF-A0A6V7EX73-F1
#
_cell.length_a   1.000
_cell.length_b   1.000
_cell.length_c   1.000
_cell.angle_alpha   90.00
_cell.angle_beta   90.00
_cell.angle_gamma   90.00
#
_symmetry.space_group_name_H-M   'P 1'
#
loop_
_entity.id
_entity.type
_entity.pdbx_description
1 polymer ?
#
loop_
_entity_poly.entity_id
_entity_poly.type
_entity_poly.pdbx_seq_one_letter_code
_entity_poly.pdbx_strand_id
1 'polypeptide(L)'
;MEVFTQFLTDEQDPVAVGKILPKVNELLTRDEQVEYIAVQKKMVMNLSPAAVVLTNRRFIVVHPTLFGMTFRDVPWREVLDVHMSEQMLGATIMCRTTQGGYLSIDSLPKKQARRVYAYAQQVEESAHEKRQQLEFDKLRASAGGVVVHAPAAQGVVPSVPAAAVAGADDPVQVLSKLKQLLDAGLVTQEEFDAKKAEVLARL
;
A
#
# COMPACT_ATOMS: atom_id res chain seq x y z
N MET A 1 14.51 13.76 23.22
CA MET A 1 15.56 13.96 22.19
C MET A 1 15.73 12.74 21.29
N GLU A 2 15.38 11.52 21.70
CA GLU A 2 15.56 10.29 20.89
C GLU A 2 14.72 10.22 19.60
N VAL A 3 13.48 10.75 19.61
CA VAL A 3 12.60 10.77 18.42
C VAL A 3 13.13 11.70 17.32
N PHE A 4 13.99 12.65 17.64
CA PHE A 4 14.55 13.59 16.67
C PHE A 4 15.73 12.98 15.90
N THR A 5 16.58 12.23 16.60
CA THR A 5 17.79 11.60 16.02
C THR A 5 17.47 10.54 14.98
N GLN A 6 16.33 9.85 15.08
CA GLN A 6 15.92 8.85 14.10
C GLN A 6 15.68 9.43 12.69
N PHE A 7 15.47 10.75 12.60
CA PHE A 7 15.18 11.45 11.35
C PHE A 7 16.40 12.16 10.73
N LEU A 8 17.61 11.95 11.27
CA LEU A 8 18.87 12.54 10.79
C LEU A 8 19.80 11.48 10.14
N THR A 9 19.21 10.50 9.45
CA THR A 9 19.92 9.32 8.91
C THR A 9 20.57 9.56 7.54
N ASP A 10 20.15 10.60 6.83
CA ASP A 10 20.55 10.92 5.46
C ASP A 10 21.04 12.36 5.30
N GLU A 11 21.73 12.86 6.34
CA GLU A 11 22.30 14.22 6.38
C GLU A 11 21.23 15.31 6.23
N GLN A 12 20.03 15.06 6.76
CA GLN A 12 19.02 16.10 6.91
C GLN A 12 19.58 17.26 7.75
N ASP A 13 19.23 18.50 7.39
CA ASP A 13 19.59 19.67 8.18
C ASP A 13 18.86 19.62 9.53
N PRO A 14 19.58 19.45 10.66
CA PRO A 14 18.96 19.32 11.98
C PRO A 14 18.17 20.57 12.39
N VAL A 15 18.60 21.77 11.95
CA VAL A 15 17.87 23.01 12.27
C VAL A 15 16.54 23.04 11.55
N ALA A 16 16.52 22.64 10.28
CA ALA A 16 15.30 22.57 9.50
C ALA A 16 14.33 21.50 10.05
N VAL A 17 14.84 20.28 10.28
CA VAL A 17 14.05 19.19 10.87
C VAL A 17 13.47 19.61 12.22
N GLY A 18 14.24 20.31 13.05
CA GLY A 18 13.82 20.78 14.37
C GLY A 18 12.72 21.84 14.33
N LYS A 19 12.61 22.59 13.24
CA LYS A 19 11.52 23.57 13.01
C LYS A 19 10.27 22.92 12.40
N ILE A 20 10.45 21.93 11.54
CA ILE A 20 9.36 21.34 10.74
C ILE A 20 8.64 20.24 11.51
N LEU A 21 9.36 19.30 12.11
CA LEU A 21 8.74 18.13 12.76
C LEU A 21 7.74 18.48 13.87
N PRO A 22 7.99 19.44 14.79
CA PRO A 22 7.02 19.78 15.82
C PRO A 22 5.68 20.24 15.23
N LYS A 23 5.74 21.07 14.19
CA LYS A 23 4.54 21.57 13.50
C LYS A 23 3.81 20.46 12.75
N VAL A 24 4.54 19.56 12.10
CA VAL A 24 3.90 18.40 11.43
C VAL A 24 3.25 17.47 12.44
N ASN A 25 3.88 17.23 13.59
CA ASN A 25 3.34 16.39 14.66
C ASN A 25 2.00 16.91 15.20
N GLU A 26 1.81 18.23 15.27
CA GLU A 26 0.53 18.85 15.64
C GLU A 26 -0.58 18.61 14.60
N LEU A 27 -0.23 18.28 13.35
CA LEU A 27 -1.17 18.02 12.27
C LEU A 27 -1.56 16.53 12.15
N LEU A 28 -0.85 15.63 12.85
CA LEU A 28 -1.05 14.20 12.73
C LEU A 28 -2.39 13.77 13.35
N THR A 29 -3.06 12.87 12.64
CA THR A 29 -4.27 12.22 13.13
C THR A 29 -3.94 11.05 14.07
N ARG A 30 -4.94 10.48 14.76
CA ARG A 30 -4.72 9.30 15.62
C ARG A 30 -4.06 8.17 14.83
N ASP A 31 -3.03 7.56 15.41
CA ASP A 31 -2.20 6.48 14.83
C ASP A 31 -1.44 6.86 13.56
N GLU A 32 -1.34 8.15 13.25
CA GLU A 32 -0.49 8.66 12.18
C GLU A 32 0.90 8.96 12.74
N GLN A 33 1.94 8.51 12.03
CA GLN A 33 3.34 8.67 12.45
C GLN A 33 4.19 9.14 11.26
N VAL A 34 5.17 10.00 11.55
CA VAL A 34 6.17 10.40 10.57
C VAL A 34 7.16 9.24 10.38
N GLU A 35 7.31 8.81 9.14
CA GLU A 35 8.19 7.72 8.73
C GLU A 35 9.50 8.25 8.15
N TYR A 36 9.42 9.40 7.46
CA TYR A 36 10.60 10.02 6.86
C TYR A 36 10.44 11.52 6.64
N ILE A 37 11.55 12.25 6.66
CA ILE A 37 11.63 13.67 6.28
C ILE A 37 12.84 13.89 5.38
N ALA A 38 12.60 14.55 4.24
CA ALA A 38 13.61 15.03 3.31
C ALA A 38 13.60 16.56 3.28
N VAL A 39 14.76 17.18 3.45
CA VAL A 39 14.91 18.62 3.54
C VAL A 39 15.66 19.14 2.32
N GLN A 40 15.13 20.18 1.70
CA GLN A 40 15.75 20.86 0.57
C GLN A 40 17.10 21.46 0.96
N LYS A 41 18.11 21.27 0.10
CA LYS A 41 19.45 21.85 0.30
C LYS A 41 19.79 22.74 -0.90
N LYS A 42 19.53 24.04 -0.74
CA LYS A 42 19.90 25.07 -1.74
C LYS A 42 21.21 25.75 -1.33
N MET A 43 22.01 26.15 -2.32
CA MET A 43 23.31 26.81 -2.08
C MET A 43 23.18 28.28 -1.63
N VAL A 44 21.98 28.85 -1.71
CA VAL A 44 21.67 30.19 -1.21
C VAL A 44 21.34 30.16 0.28
N MET A 45 21.66 31.23 1.00
CA MET A 45 21.38 31.42 2.43
C MET A 45 19.86 31.38 2.70
N ASN A 46 19.27 30.19 2.79
CA ASN A 46 17.84 30.01 3.02
C ASN A 46 17.58 29.74 4.50
N LEU A 47 16.87 30.66 5.17
CA LEU A 47 16.62 30.64 6.60
C LEU A 47 15.62 29.53 7.02
N SER A 48 14.88 28.96 6.07
CA SER A 48 13.95 27.84 6.28
C SER A 48 13.77 27.07 4.97
N PRO A 49 14.41 25.91 4.77
CA PRO A 49 14.25 25.12 3.55
C PRO A 49 12.86 24.47 3.47
N ALA A 50 12.39 24.22 2.24
CA ALA A 50 11.22 23.38 2.01
C ALA A 50 11.54 21.92 2.35
N ALA A 51 10.52 21.11 2.61
CA ALA A 51 10.69 19.69 2.93
C ALA A 51 9.55 18.83 2.38
N VAL A 52 9.85 17.55 2.22
CA VAL A 52 8.84 16.48 2.10
C VAL A 52 8.83 15.72 3.41
N VAL A 53 7.64 15.46 3.94
CA VAL A 53 7.42 14.59 5.09
C VAL A 53 6.50 13.46 4.67
N LEU A 54 6.93 12.24 4.92
CA LEU A 54 6.19 11.03 4.65
C LEU A 54 5.65 10.48 5.95
N THR A 55 4.35 10.25 6.00
CA THR A 55 3.70 9.56 7.11
C THR A 55 3.18 8.21 6.65
N ASN A 56 2.77 7.35 7.58
CA ASN A 56 2.05 6.13 7.25
C ASN A 56 0.66 6.37 6.59
N ARG A 57 0.21 7.62 6.43
CA ARG A 57 -1.10 7.97 5.83
C ARG A 57 -1.04 8.90 4.61
N ARG A 58 -0.04 9.77 4.50
CA ARG A 58 0.01 10.80 3.46
C ARG A 58 1.42 11.24 3.11
N PHE A 59 1.52 11.78 1.90
CA PHE A 59 2.66 12.53 1.40
C PHE A 59 2.44 14.03 1.71
N ILE A 60 3.35 14.68 2.44
CA ILE A 60 3.22 16.08 2.85
C ILE A 60 4.37 16.90 2.26
N VAL A 61 4.07 18.01 1.59
CA VAL A 61 5.06 19.03 1.22
C VAL A 61 4.90 20.25 2.10
N VAL A 62 6.02 20.65 2.70
CA VAL A 62 6.14 21.83 3.56
C VAL A 62 6.88 22.90 2.80
N HIS A 63 6.23 24.05 2.59
CA HIS A 63 6.85 25.23 2.00
C HIS A 63 6.95 26.37 3.00
N PRO A 64 8.13 27.00 3.16
CA PRO A 64 8.27 28.23 3.93
C PRO A 64 7.51 29.38 3.25
N THR A 65 6.89 30.25 4.04
CA THR A 65 6.31 31.52 3.60
C THR A 65 6.86 32.66 4.47
N LEU A 66 6.65 33.91 4.07
CA LEU A 66 7.22 35.08 4.76
C LEU A 66 6.92 35.13 6.27
N PHE A 67 5.76 34.61 6.68
CA PHE A 67 5.29 34.63 8.06
C PHE A 67 5.00 33.24 8.63
N GLY A 68 5.44 32.16 7.97
CA GLY A 68 5.12 30.82 8.44
C GLY A 68 5.52 29.70 7.51
N MET A 69 4.70 28.65 7.52
CA MET A 69 4.85 27.48 6.66
C MET A 69 3.47 27.09 6.15
N THR A 70 3.40 26.68 4.89
CA THR A 70 2.22 26.02 4.33
C THR A 70 2.47 24.53 4.23
N PHE A 71 1.47 23.75 4.61
CA PHE A 71 1.47 22.30 4.52
C PHE A 71 0.46 21.91 3.44
N ARG A 72 0.91 21.19 2.42
CA ARG A 72 0.04 20.59 1.41
C ARG A 72 0.25 19.09 1.46
N ASP A 73 -0.82 18.33 1.55
CA ASP A 73 -0.75 16.89 1.66
C ASP A 73 -1.67 16.15 0.69
N VAL A 74 -1.26 14.93 0.37
CA VAL A 74 -2.02 13.97 -0.43
C VAL A 74 -2.10 12.67 0.36
N PRO A 75 -3.31 12.21 0.73
CA PRO A 75 -3.49 10.88 1.28
C PRO A 75 -2.95 9.82 0.32
N TRP A 76 -2.27 8.79 0.83
CA TRP A 76 -1.65 7.77 -0.04
C TRP A 76 -2.64 7.12 -1.03
N ARG A 77 -3.90 6.96 -0.61
CA ARG A 77 -5.00 6.46 -1.45
C ARG A 77 -5.36 7.35 -2.66
N GLU A 78 -4.97 8.63 -2.61
CA GLU A 78 -5.26 9.64 -3.64
C GLU A 78 -4.02 9.96 -4.48
N VAL A 79 -2.86 9.39 -4.13
CA VAL A 79 -1.65 9.43 -4.95
C VAL A 79 -1.83 8.52 -6.16
N LEU A 80 -1.64 9.08 -7.35
CA LEU A 80 -1.64 8.34 -8.60
C LEU A 80 -0.25 7.77 -8.89
N ASP A 81 0.76 8.63 -8.80
CA ASP A 81 2.16 8.25 -8.96
C ASP A 81 3.07 9.19 -8.16
N VAL A 82 4.26 8.70 -7.82
CA VAL A 82 5.38 9.52 -7.35
C VAL A 82 6.55 9.29 -8.28
N HIS A 83 7.07 10.37 -8.88
CA HIS A 83 8.22 10.34 -9.76
C HIS A 83 9.41 11.09 -9.16
N MET A 84 10.61 10.59 -9.46
CA MET A 84 11.88 11.21 -9.09
C MET A 84 12.72 11.49 -10.33
N SER A 85 13.36 12.66 -10.37
CA SER A 85 14.39 13.00 -11.37
C SER A 85 15.65 13.48 -10.66
N GLU A 86 16.80 12.87 -10.97
CA GLU A 86 18.09 13.35 -10.50
C GLU A 86 18.72 14.29 -11.51
N GLN A 87 19.09 15.49 -11.06
CA GLN A 87 19.82 16.46 -11.85
C GLN A 87 21.24 16.65 -11.30
N MET A 88 22.04 17.53 -11.91
CA MET A 88 23.38 17.85 -11.39
C MET A 88 23.30 18.48 -9.99
N LEU A 89 22.35 19.42 -9.77
CA LEU A 89 22.18 20.15 -8.51
C LEU A 89 21.02 19.58 -7.66
N GLY A 90 21.09 18.28 -7.35
CA GLY A 90 20.12 17.60 -6.48
C GLY A 90 19.10 16.78 -7.26
N ALA A 91 17.93 16.59 -6.66
CA ALA A 91 16.85 15.81 -7.23
C ALA A 91 15.49 16.49 -7.02
N THR A 92 14.55 16.15 -7.88
CA THR A 92 13.16 16.60 -7.84
C THR A 92 12.25 15.41 -7.56
N ILE A 93 11.31 15.57 -6.63
CA ILE A 93 10.21 14.64 -6.39
C ILE A 93 8.91 15.29 -6.82
N MET A 94 8.09 14.57 -7.57
CA MET A 94 6.75 14.97 -7.97
C MET A 94 5.75 13.89 -7.53
N CYS A 95 4.72 14.29 -6.81
CA CYS A 95 3.60 13.43 -6.42
C CYS A 95 2.36 13.89 -7.21
N ARG A 96 1.85 13.04 -8.10
CA ARG A 96 0.63 13.31 -8.86
C ARG A 96 -0.57 12.73 -8.11
N THR A 97 -1.69 13.43 -8.13
CA THR A 97 -2.94 12.95 -7.54
C THR A 97 -3.83 12.33 -8.59
N THR A 98 -4.72 11.43 -8.16
CA THR A 98 -5.75 10.81 -9.00
C THR A 98 -6.72 11.82 -9.63
N GLN A 99 -6.80 13.03 -9.07
CA GLN A 99 -7.61 14.14 -9.57
C GLN A 99 -6.85 15.05 -10.57
N GLY A 100 -5.62 14.69 -10.95
CA GLY A 100 -4.80 15.46 -11.90
C GLY A 100 -4.01 16.62 -11.28
N GLY A 101 -4.10 16.82 -9.96
CA GLY A 101 -3.22 17.74 -9.24
C GLY A 101 -1.81 17.17 -9.07
N TYR A 102 -0.86 18.01 -8.68
CA TYR A 102 0.46 17.53 -8.29
C TYR A 102 1.09 18.42 -7.21
N LEU A 103 1.95 17.80 -6.40
CA LEU A 103 2.86 18.46 -5.48
C LEU A 103 4.28 18.18 -5.98
N SER A 104 5.16 19.16 -5.90
CA SER A 104 6.54 19.01 -6.37
C SER A 104 7.51 19.72 -5.43
N ILE A 105 8.70 19.14 -5.29
CA ILE A 105 9.81 19.74 -4.58
C ILE A 105 11.12 19.45 -5.32
N ASP A 106 11.93 20.49 -5.50
CA ASP A 106 13.23 20.42 -6.15
C ASP A 106 14.37 20.51 -5.14
N SER A 107 15.60 20.34 -5.62
CA SER A 107 16.83 20.59 -4.86
C SER A 107 16.92 19.75 -3.57
N LEU A 108 16.34 18.55 -3.58
CA LEU A 108 16.55 17.57 -2.51
C LEU A 108 17.94 16.93 -2.67
N PRO A 109 18.67 16.68 -1.56
CA PRO A 109 19.82 15.78 -1.58
C PRO A 109 19.44 14.43 -2.19
N LYS A 110 20.25 13.93 -3.13
CA LYS A 110 19.91 12.72 -3.91
C LYS A 110 19.60 11.50 -3.03
N LYS A 111 20.35 11.32 -1.95
CA LYS A 111 20.13 10.24 -0.97
C LYS A 111 18.72 10.33 -0.36
N GLN A 112 18.30 11.53 0.04
CA GLN A 112 16.99 11.76 0.62
C GLN A 112 15.86 11.59 -0.41
N ALA A 113 16.06 12.08 -1.64
CA ALA A 113 15.10 11.90 -2.73
C ALA A 113 14.88 10.42 -3.06
N ARG A 114 15.94 9.61 -3.13
CA ARG A 114 15.85 8.16 -3.31
C ARG A 114 15.06 7.50 -2.20
N ARG A 115 15.27 7.91 -0.94
CA ARG A 115 14.50 7.39 0.19
C ARG A 115 13.03 7.74 0.11
N VAL A 116 12.70 8.96 -0.30
CA VAL A 116 11.31 9.38 -0.55
C VAL A 116 10.67 8.52 -1.64
N TYR A 117 11.37 8.32 -2.76
CA TYR A 117 10.88 7.50 -3.87
C TYR A 117 10.69 6.03 -3.45
N ALA A 118 11.67 5.44 -2.77
CA ALA A 118 11.59 4.06 -2.30
C ALA A 118 10.42 3.84 -1.32
N TYR A 119 10.18 4.77 -0.40
CA TYR A 119 9.03 4.69 0.49
C TYR A 119 7.70 4.79 -0.28
N ALA A 120 7.60 5.71 -1.25
CA ALA A 120 6.39 5.82 -2.07
C ALA A 120 6.09 4.53 -2.85
N GLN A 121 7.12 3.89 -3.41
CA GLN A 121 6.98 2.59 -4.10
C GLN A 121 6.54 1.48 -3.13
N GLN A 122 7.08 1.43 -1.91
CA GLN A 122 6.64 0.48 -0.89
C GLN A 122 5.17 0.67 -0.51
N VAL A 123 4.70 1.92 -0.41
CA VAL A 123 3.29 2.22 -0.14
C VAL A 123 2.39 1.74 -1.28
N GLU A 124 2.79 1.97 -2.53
CA GLU A 124 2.08 1.50 -3.71
C GLU A 124 1.97 -0.04 -3.73
N GLU A 125 3.07 -0.74 -3.52
CA GLU A 125 3.12 -2.21 -3.40
C GLU A 125 2.19 -2.71 -2.28
N SER A 126 2.30 -2.14 -1.08
CA SER A 126 1.44 -2.48 0.06
C SER A 126 -0.05 -2.20 -0.20
N ALA A 127 -0.37 -1.18 -0.99
CA ALA A 127 -1.74 -0.85 -1.36
C ALA A 127 -2.30 -1.85 -2.39
N HIS A 128 -1.47 -2.31 -3.33
CA HIS A 128 -1.81 -3.36 -4.27
C HIS A 128 -2.09 -4.69 -3.56
N GLU A 129 -1.20 -5.13 -2.68
CA GLU A 129 -1.37 -6.36 -1.90
C GLU A 129 -2.65 -6.33 -1.06
N LYS A 130 -2.90 -5.23 -0.35
CA LYS A 130 -4.13 -5.06 0.44
C LYS A 130 -5.38 -5.10 -0.43
N ARG A 131 -5.35 -4.53 -1.63
CA ARG A 131 -6.50 -4.57 -2.55
C ARG A 131 -6.77 -6.00 -3.00
N GLN A 132 -5.73 -6.75 -3.36
CA GLN A 132 -5.85 -8.16 -3.72
C GLN A 132 -6.40 -9.00 -2.57
N GLN A 133 -5.91 -8.77 -1.35
CA GLN A 133 -6.39 -9.49 -0.16
C GLN A 133 -7.88 -9.20 0.13
N LEU A 134 -8.30 -7.93 0.05
CA LEU A 134 -9.70 -7.55 0.24
C LEU A 134 -10.61 -8.13 -0.84
N GLU A 135 -10.14 -8.23 -2.08
CA GLU A 135 -10.89 -8.89 -3.17
C GLU A 135 -11.04 -10.39 -2.92
N PHE A 136 -9.97 -11.06 -2.49
CA PHE A 136 -9.99 -12.46 -2.11
C PHE A 136 -10.94 -12.73 -0.95
N ASP A 137 -10.89 -11.92 0.11
CA ASP A 137 -11.76 -12.03 1.28
C ASP A 137 -13.23 -11.78 0.93
N LYS A 138 -13.50 -10.79 0.06
CA LYS A 138 -14.86 -10.54 -0.46
C LYS A 138 -15.38 -11.72 -1.28
N LEU A 139 -14.54 -12.31 -2.13
CA LEU A 139 -14.93 -13.48 -2.92
C LEU A 139 -15.15 -14.71 -2.03
N ARG A 140 -14.33 -14.90 -0.99
CA ARG A 140 -14.52 -15.96 0.02
C ARG A 140 -15.83 -15.78 0.78
N ALA A 141 -16.14 -14.55 1.19
CA ALA A 141 -17.38 -14.22 1.89
C ALA A 141 -18.60 -14.37 0.97
N SER A 142 -18.49 -13.98 -0.31
CA SER A 142 -19.59 -14.08 -1.29
C SER A 142 -19.82 -15.51 -1.79
N ALA A 143 -18.80 -16.37 -1.79
CA ALA A 143 -18.91 -17.78 -2.15
C ALA A 143 -19.56 -18.67 -1.08
N GLY A 144 -20.06 -18.09 0.03
CA GLY A 144 -20.90 -18.81 0.99
C GLY A 144 -20.19 -20.01 1.64
N GLY A 145 -19.21 -19.76 2.50
CA GLY A 145 -18.82 -20.70 3.56
C GLY A 145 -18.48 -22.13 3.14
N VAL A 146 -17.76 -22.35 2.04
CA VAL A 146 -17.23 -23.70 1.75
C VAL A 146 -16.10 -24.02 2.71
N VAL A 147 -16.43 -24.73 3.80
CA VAL A 147 -15.48 -25.47 4.62
C VAL A 147 -14.92 -26.59 3.75
N VAL A 148 -13.76 -26.37 3.14
CA VAL A 148 -13.01 -27.47 2.51
C VAL A 148 -12.50 -28.34 3.65
N HIS A 149 -13.25 -29.41 3.94
CA HIS A 149 -12.85 -30.41 4.90
C HIS A 149 -11.59 -31.10 4.34
N ALA A 150 -10.41 -30.72 4.83
CA ALA A 150 -9.21 -31.53 4.65
C ALA A 150 -9.48 -32.91 5.27
N PRO A 151 -9.06 -34.02 4.64
CA PRO A 151 -9.30 -35.35 5.19
C PRO A 151 -8.44 -35.53 6.43
N ALA A 152 -9.05 -35.35 7.60
CA ALA A 152 -8.51 -35.82 8.86
C ALA A 152 -8.74 -37.33 8.97
N ALA A 153 -7.70 -38.04 9.36
CA ALA A 153 -7.69 -39.48 9.60
C ALA A 153 -8.75 -39.90 10.63
N GLN A 154 -9.24 -41.12 10.44
CA GLN A 154 -10.42 -41.74 11.03
C GLN A 154 -10.39 -41.91 12.56
N GLY A 155 -11.56 -41.76 13.19
CA GLY A 155 -11.80 -42.02 14.63
C GLY A 155 -13.28 -41.98 15.09
N VAL A 156 -14.13 -42.86 14.54
CA VAL A 156 -15.27 -43.63 15.13
C VAL A 156 -16.22 -43.04 16.23
N VAL A 157 -17.43 -42.61 15.80
CA VAL A 157 -18.87 -42.74 16.28
C VAL A 157 -19.41 -42.28 17.68
N PRO A 158 -20.75 -42.08 17.89
CA PRO A 158 -21.83 -41.49 17.05
C PRO A 158 -22.79 -40.52 17.80
N SER A 159 -23.50 -39.62 17.09
CA SER A 159 -24.90 -39.25 17.38
C SER A 159 -25.58 -38.54 16.19
N VAL A 160 -26.81 -38.94 15.90
CA VAL A 160 -27.78 -38.40 14.91
C VAL A 160 -29.12 -38.23 15.67
N PRO A 161 -30.12 -37.43 15.22
CA PRO A 161 -30.28 -36.84 13.89
C PRO A 161 -30.77 -35.37 13.82
N ALA A 162 -30.39 -34.66 12.75
CA ALA A 162 -31.26 -33.70 12.07
C ALA A 162 -30.75 -33.45 10.65
N ALA A 163 -31.61 -33.71 9.68
CA ALA A 163 -31.33 -33.68 8.25
C ALA A 163 -31.13 -32.25 7.73
N ALA A 164 -30.03 -32.05 6.99
CA ALA A 164 -29.95 -31.09 5.91
C ALA A 164 -29.23 -31.80 4.75
N VAL A 165 -30.02 -32.18 3.75
CA VAL A 165 -29.57 -32.76 2.50
C VAL A 165 -28.52 -31.84 1.85
N ALA A 166 -27.34 -32.40 1.66
CA ALA A 166 -26.28 -31.83 0.84
C ALA A 166 -26.82 -31.56 -0.57
N GLY A 167 -26.77 -30.30 -1.00
CA GLY A 167 -26.89 -29.96 -2.41
C GLY A 167 -25.69 -30.54 -3.13
N ALA A 168 -25.91 -31.59 -3.92
CA ALA A 168 -24.98 -31.96 -4.97
C ALA A 168 -25.00 -30.83 -5.99
N ASP A 169 -23.97 -29.98 -6.00
CA ASP A 169 -23.76 -29.05 -7.11
C ASP A 169 -23.71 -29.85 -8.41
N ASP A 170 -24.50 -29.42 -9.40
CA ASP A 170 -24.53 -30.02 -10.73
C ASP A 170 -23.09 -29.96 -11.32
N PRO A 171 -22.52 -31.10 -11.77
CA PRO A 171 -21.17 -31.14 -12.35
C PRO A 171 -20.98 -30.14 -13.49
N VAL A 172 -22.04 -29.77 -14.21
CA VAL A 172 -21.99 -28.74 -15.25
C VAL A 172 -21.75 -27.33 -14.67
N GLN A 173 -22.33 -27.01 -13.51
CA GLN A 173 -22.10 -25.73 -12.84
C GLN A 173 -20.66 -25.62 -12.28
N VAL A 174 -20.13 -26.73 -11.76
CA VAL A 174 -18.75 -26.80 -11.27
C VAL A 174 -17.76 -26.55 -12.41
N LEU A 175 -17.99 -27.16 -13.58
CA LEU A 175 -17.18 -26.93 -14.78
C LEU A 175 -17.25 -25.48 -15.28
N SER A 176 -18.44 -24.85 -15.23
CA SER A 176 -18.61 -23.44 -15.59
C SER A 176 -17.79 -22.52 -14.68
N LYS A 177 -17.81 -22.78 -13.36
CA LYS A 177 -17.07 -21.99 -12.38
C LYS A 177 -15.56 -22.20 -12.46
N LEU A 178 -15.11 -23.44 -12.68
CA LEU A 178 -13.70 -23.75 -12.95
C LEU A 178 -13.18 -22.98 -14.16
N LYS A 179 -13.98 -22.86 -15.23
CA LYS A 179 -13.59 -22.11 -16.42
C LYS A 179 -13.47 -20.61 -16.14
N GLN A 180 -14.40 -20.04 -15.38
CA GLN A 180 -14.32 -18.63 -14.95
C GLN A 180 -13.06 -18.34 -14.13
N LEU A 181 -12.63 -19.28 -13.29
CA LEU A 181 -11.41 -19.13 -12.50
C LEU A 181 -10.15 -19.19 -13.38
N LEU A 182 -10.14 -20.04 -14.41
CA LEU A 182 -9.04 -20.11 -15.40
C LEU A 182 -8.97 -18.84 -16.25
N ASP A 183 -10.12 -18.38 -16.77
CA ASP A 183 -10.20 -17.17 -17.61
C ASP A 183 -9.80 -15.90 -16.81
N ALA A 184 -10.03 -15.89 -15.51
CA ALA A 184 -9.61 -14.82 -14.61
C ALA A 184 -8.17 -14.97 -14.08
N GLY A 185 -7.45 -16.02 -14.47
CA GLY A 185 -6.05 -16.27 -14.10
C GLY A 185 -5.83 -16.68 -12.63
N LEU A 186 -6.88 -17.12 -11.93
CA LEU A 186 -6.80 -17.56 -10.53
C LEU A 186 -6.37 -19.02 -10.36
N VAL A 187 -6.50 -19.82 -11.40
CA VAL A 187 -5.99 -21.19 -11.45
C VAL A 187 -5.15 -21.37 -12.69
N THR A 188 -4.12 -22.20 -12.57
CA THR A 188 -3.29 -22.58 -13.70
C THR A 188 -4.03 -23.57 -14.60
N GLN A 189 -3.56 -23.70 -15.85
CA GLN A 189 -4.11 -24.65 -16.79
C GLN A 189 -4.08 -26.10 -16.25
N GLU A 190 -3.00 -26.47 -15.55
CA GLU A 190 -2.81 -27.80 -14.96
C GLU A 190 -3.81 -28.09 -13.84
N GLU A 191 -4.10 -27.11 -12.98
CA GLU A 191 -5.08 -27.24 -11.89
C GLU A 191 -6.52 -27.32 -12.44
N PHE A 192 -6.83 -26.54 -13.47
CA PHE A 192 -8.11 -26.60 -14.16
C PHE A 192 -8.34 -27.99 -14.78
N ASP A 193 -7.36 -28.52 -15.50
CA ASP A 193 -7.49 -29.80 -16.19
C ASP A 193 -7.59 -30.98 -15.20
N ALA A 194 -6.83 -30.95 -14.10
CA ALA A 194 -6.94 -31.94 -13.03
C ALA A 194 -8.33 -31.96 -12.38
N LYS A 195 -8.90 -30.79 -12.08
CA LYS A 195 -10.23 -30.68 -11.46
C LYS A 195 -11.36 -31.00 -12.44
N LYS A 196 -11.23 -30.62 -13.70
CA LYS A 196 -12.17 -30.99 -14.77
C LYS A 196 -12.27 -32.50 -14.94
N ALA A 197 -11.15 -33.22 -14.92
CA ALA A 197 -11.14 -34.68 -15.03
C ALA A 197 -11.86 -35.36 -13.85
N GLU A 198 -11.66 -34.85 -12.63
CA GLU A 198 -12.35 -35.35 -11.43
C GLU A 198 -13.87 -35.17 -11.52
N VAL A 199 -14.33 -34.01 -12.02
CA VAL A 199 -15.76 -33.70 -12.14
C VAL A 199 -16.41 -34.53 -13.24
N LEU A 200 -15.73 -34.71 -14.39
CA LEU A 200 -16.22 -35.56 -15.47
C LEU A 200 -16.27 -37.05 -15.09
N ALA A 201 -15.39 -37.52 -14.20
CA ALA A 201 -15.43 -38.90 -13.71
C ALA A 201 -16.59 -39.18 -12.73
N ARG A 202 -17.29 -38.13 -12.27
CA ARG A 202 -18.46 -38.22 -11.40
C ARG A 202 -19.80 -38.07 -12.15
N LEU A 203 -19.75 -37.74 -13.44
CA LEU A 203 -20.88 -37.75 -14.37
C LEU A 203 -21.15 -39.18 -14.88
#